data_AF-A0A8X6LP96-F1
#
_entry.id   AF-A0A8X6LP96-F1
#
_cell.length_a   1.000
_cell.length_b   1.000
_cell.length_c   1.000
_cell.angle_alpha   90.00
_cell.angle_beta   90.00
_cell.angle_gamma   90.00
#
_symmetry.space_group_name_H-M   'P 1'
#
loop_
_entity.id
_entity.type
_entity.pdbx_description
1 polymer ?
#
loop_
_entity_poly.entity_id
_entity_poly.type
_entity_poly.pdbx_seq_one_letter_code
_entity_poly.pdbx_strand_id
1 'polypeptide(L)'
;MTQNLNLARGHIKASLTRLESTFDEKNTRNQISIRVSSMDDLLKEFERLDSTMSLEESELEEFKERYFDLNAKYKDKLYEVNVPNQGETQNSVSS
;
A
#
# COMPACT_ATOMS: atom_id res chain seq x y z
N MET A 1 -4.65 -21.67 -20.14
CA MET A 1 -4.95 -21.41 -18.71
C MET A 1 -4.02 -20.35 -18.13
N THR A 2 -2.71 -20.41 -18.42
CA THR A 2 -1.67 -19.46 -17.96
C THR A 2 -1.90 -18.00 -18.35
N GLN A 3 -2.45 -17.72 -19.55
CA GLN A 3 -2.72 -16.35 -20.00
C GLN A 3 -3.67 -15.57 -19.08
N ASN A 4 -4.73 -16.22 -18.56
CA ASN A 4 -5.68 -15.56 -17.66
C ASN A 4 -5.05 -15.24 -16.30
N LEU A 5 -4.18 -16.12 -15.81
CA LEU A 5 -3.45 -15.91 -14.56
C LEU A 5 -2.42 -14.78 -14.69
N ASN A 6 -1.70 -14.71 -15.81
CA ASN A 6 -0.76 -13.61 -16.10
C ASN A 6 -1.48 -12.27 -16.21
N LEU A 7 -2.65 -12.23 -16.85
CA LEU A 7 -3.48 -11.04 -16.92
C LEU A 7 -3.94 -10.59 -15.51
N ALA A 8 -4.43 -11.53 -14.69
CA ALA A 8 -4.86 -11.24 -13.33
C ALA A 8 -3.69 -10.70 -12.46
N ARG A 9 -2.52 -11.34 -12.49
CA ARG A 9 -1.30 -10.84 -11.82
C ARG A 9 -0.92 -9.44 -12.32
N GLY A 10 -0.99 -9.20 -13.63
CA GLY A 10 -0.75 -7.89 -14.24
C GLY A 10 -1.68 -6.80 -13.69
N HIS A 11 -2.97 -7.11 -13.52
CA HIS A 11 -3.93 -6.16 -12.94
C HIS A 11 -3.63 -5.86 -11.46
N ILE A 12 -3.23 -6.86 -10.67
CA ILE A 12 -2.84 -6.66 -9.27
C ILE A 12 -1.59 -5.78 -9.18
N LYS A 13 -0.55 -6.04 -10.00
CA LYS A 13 0.65 -5.19 -10.09
C LYS A 13 0.31 -3.75 -10.47
N ALA A 14 -0.61 -3.56 -11.42
CA ALA A 14 -1.07 -2.23 -11.81
C ALA A 14 -1.81 -1.52 -10.66
N SER A 15 -2.62 -2.23 -9.88
CA SER A 15 -3.29 -1.67 -8.70
C SER A 15 -2.30 -1.25 -7.63
N LEU A 16 -1.28 -2.06 -7.34
CA LEU A 16 -0.20 -1.67 -6.42
C LEU A 16 0.51 -0.40 -6.92
N THR A 17 0.83 -0.34 -8.21
CA THR A 17 1.48 0.83 -8.85
C THR A 17 0.64 2.11 -8.72
N ARG A 18 -0.69 2.01 -8.82
CA ARG A 18 -1.59 3.16 -8.59
C ARG A 18 -1.56 3.62 -7.14
N LEU A 19 -1.49 2.70 -6.19
CA LEU A 19 -1.37 3.03 -4.77
C LEU A 19 -0.03 3.70 -4.46
N GLU A 20 1.06 3.29 -5.13
CA GLU A 20 2.37 3.96 -5.05
C GLU A 20 2.28 5.38 -5.60
N SER A 21 1.70 5.56 -6.80
CA SER A 21 1.63 6.86 -7.48
C SER A 21 0.75 7.88 -6.76
N THR A 22 -0.23 7.41 -5.99
CA THR A 22 -1.16 8.25 -5.24
C THR A 22 -0.77 8.38 -3.77
N PHE A 23 0.40 7.87 -3.36
CA PHE A 23 0.85 7.88 -1.96
C PHE A 23 1.01 9.30 -1.42
N ASP A 24 1.64 10.20 -2.18
CA ASP A 24 1.95 11.57 -1.75
C ASP A 24 0.71 12.49 -1.73
N GLU A 25 -0.42 12.04 -2.24
CA GLU A 25 -1.66 12.80 -2.18
C GLU A 25 -2.09 13.06 -0.72
N LYS A 26 -2.78 14.19 -0.52
CA LYS A 26 -3.40 14.51 0.78
C LYS A 26 -4.55 13.55 1.03
N ASN A 27 -4.30 12.52 1.81
CA ASN A 27 -5.27 11.49 2.16
C ASN A 27 -5.78 11.70 3.59
N THR A 28 -7.07 11.43 3.81
CA THR A 28 -7.61 11.35 5.17
C THR A 28 -7.18 10.05 5.83
N ARG A 29 -7.22 9.98 7.17
CA ARG A 29 -6.98 8.76 7.94
C ARG A 29 -7.78 7.56 7.38
N ASN A 30 -9.08 7.76 7.15
CA ASN A 30 -9.94 6.70 6.65
C ASN A 30 -9.50 6.20 5.26
N GLN A 31 -9.09 7.11 4.37
CA GLN A 31 -8.56 6.74 3.05
C GLN A 31 -7.25 5.97 3.16
N ILE A 32 -6.34 6.38 4.06
CA ILE A 32 -5.09 5.65 4.31
C ILE A 32 -5.39 4.24 4.83
N SER A 33 -6.30 4.09 5.79
CA SER A 33 -6.70 2.78 6.31
C SER A 33 -7.31 1.89 5.23
N ILE A 34 -8.19 2.42 4.38
CA ILE A 34 -8.77 1.67 3.25
C ILE A 34 -7.67 1.22 2.28
N ARG A 35 -6.69 2.09 1.98
CA ARG A 35 -5.57 1.75 1.08
C ARG A 35 -4.70 0.63 1.66
N VAL A 36 -4.37 0.68 2.95
CA VAL A 36 -3.64 -0.40 3.65
C VAL A 36 -4.40 -1.73 3.54
N SER A 37 -5.70 -1.76 3.88
CA SER A 37 -6.49 -2.98 3.75
C SER A 37 -6.56 -3.48 2.31
N SER A 38 -6.70 -2.58 1.33
CA SER A 38 -6.71 -2.95 -0.08
C SER A 38 -5.38 -3.58 -0.52
N MET A 39 -4.25 -3.09 -0.01
CA MET A 39 -2.95 -3.70 -0.29
C MET A 39 -2.84 -5.11 0.28
N ASP A 40 -3.34 -5.35 1.48
CA ASP A 40 -3.33 -6.69 2.09
C ASP A 40 -4.13 -7.69 1.26
N ASP A 41 -5.25 -7.26 0.68
CA ASP A 41 -6.07 -8.09 -0.20
C ASP A 41 -5.36 -8.35 -1.54
N LEU A 42 -4.69 -7.35 -2.12
CA LEU A 42 -3.86 -7.51 -3.31
C LEU A 42 -2.74 -8.52 -3.09
N LEU A 43 -2.07 -8.50 -1.94
CA LEU A 43 -1.01 -9.46 -1.60
C LEU A 43 -1.56 -10.89 -1.54
N LYS A 44 -2.66 -11.12 -0.80
CA LYS A 44 -3.27 -12.45 -0.68
C LYS A 44 -3.69 -13.00 -2.04
N GLU A 45 -4.26 -12.15 -2.90
CA GLU A 45 -4.65 -12.58 -4.24
C GLU A 45 -3.44 -12.87 -5.12
N PHE A 46 -2.39 -12.06 -5.03
CA PHE A 46 -1.14 -12.31 -5.76
C PHE A 46 -0.50 -13.63 -5.32
N GLU A 47 -0.36 -13.88 -4.01
CA GLU A 47 0.15 -15.14 -3.45
C GLU A 47 -0.65 -16.34 -3.95
N ARG A 48 -1.99 -16.24 -3.95
CA ARG A 48 -2.86 -17.30 -4.46
C ARG A 48 -2.61 -17.56 -5.94
N LEU A 49 -2.50 -16.53 -6.77
CA LEU A 49 -2.27 -16.69 -8.21
C LEU A 49 -0.86 -17.24 -8.49
N ASP A 50 0.15 -16.71 -7.81
CA ASP A 50 1.55 -17.10 -7.99
C ASP A 50 1.81 -18.54 -7.51
N SER A 51 1.11 -19.01 -6.47
CA SER A 51 1.19 -20.41 -6.01
C SER A 51 0.78 -21.46 -7.07
N THR A 52 0.08 -21.03 -8.13
CA THR A 52 -0.34 -21.90 -9.24
C THR A 52 0.64 -21.88 -10.42
N MET A 53 1.70 -21.08 -10.33
CA MET A 53 2.74 -20.91 -11.36
C MET A 53 3.94 -21.82 -11.10
N SER A 54 4.77 -22.00 -12.13
CA SER A 54 6.09 -22.59 -11.95
C SER A 54 7.00 -21.63 -11.19
N LEU A 55 8.03 -22.17 -10.52
CA LEU A 55 9.00 -21.36 -9.79
C LEU A 55 9.75 -20.38 -10.72
N GLU A 56 9.98 -20.77 -11.97
CA GLU A 56 10.65 -19.95 -13.00
C GLU A 56 9.78 -18.76 -13.46
N GLU A 57 8.46 -18.87 -13.32
CA GLU A 57 7.49 -17.83 -13.68
C GLU A 57 6.97 -17.05 -12.45
N SER A 58 7.48 -17.37 -11.26
CA SER A 58 7.10 -16.71 -10.01
C SER A 58 7.64 -15.28 -9.99
N GLU A 59 6.78 -14.35 -9.61
CA GLU A 59 7.14 -12.94 -9.40
C GLU A 59 6.85 -12.53 -7.94
N LEU A 60 6.65 -13.51 -7.05
CA LEU A 60 6.13 -13.26 -5.71
C LEU A 60 7.06 -12.43 -4.84
N GLU A 61 8.37 -12.68 -4.91
CA GLU A 61 9.33 -11.99 -4.05
C GLU A 61 9.44 -10.50 -4.42
N GLU A 62 9.53 -10.19 -5.72
CA GLU A 62 9.53 -8.81 -6.21
C GLU A 62 8.23 -8.08 -5.83
N PHE A 63 7.08 -8.77 -5.93
CA PHE A 63 5.82 -8.20 -5.51
C PHE A 63 5.77 -7.92 -4.00
N LYS A 64 6.29 -8.84 -3.18
CA LYS A 64 6.34 -8.72 -1.72
C LYS A 64 7.21 -7.56 -1.27
N GLU A 65 8.39 -7.40 -1.85
CA GLU A 65 9.30 -6.29 -1.55
C GLU A 65 8.59 -4.94 -1.75
N ARG A 66 7.99 -4.74 -2.93
CA ARG A 66 7.21 -3.53 -3.24
C ARG A 66 6.03 -3.32 -2.29
N TYR A 67 5.30 -4.39 -1.99
CA TYR A 67 4.18 -4.33 -1.04
C TYR A 67 4.66 -3.89 0.34
N PHE A 68 5.74 -4.47 0.87
CA PHE A 68 6.21 -4.18 2.22
C PHE A 68 6.70 -2.73 2.34
N ASP A 69 7.44 -2.26 1.34
CA ASP A 69 7.91 -0.86 1.28
C ASP A 69 6.74 0.13 1.29
N LEU A 70 5.74 -0.11 0.45
CA LEU A 70 4.59 0.77 0.37
C LEU A 70 3.71 0.69 1.63
N ASN A 71 3.57 -0.50 2.21
CA ASN A 71 2.76 -0.71 3.42
C ASN A 71 3.38 0.01 4.62
N ALA A 72 4.72 -0.06 4.76
CA ALA A 72 5.45 0.69 5.78
C ALA A 72 5.17 2.20 5.64
N LYS A 73 5.30 2.74 4.42
CA LYS A 73 5.02 4.16 4.14
C LYS A 73 3.59 4.57 4.50
N TYR A 74 2.58 3.77 4.15
CA TYR A 74 1.19 4.08 4.51
C TYR A 74 0.92 3.96 6.02
N LYS A 75 1.55 3.01 6.71
CA LYS A 75 1.46 2.89 8.16
C LYS A 75 2.09 4.09 8.86
N ASP A 76 3.28 4.51 8.42
CA ASP A 76 3.94 5.72 8.95
C ASP A 76 3.06 6.96 8.75
N LYS A 77 2.51 7.14 7.54
CA LYS A 77 1.56 8.23 7.25
C LYS A 77 0.29 8.14 8.10
N LEU A 78 -0.18 6.93 8.40
CA LEU A 78 -1.32 6.72 9.30
C LEU A 78 -0.99 7.15 10.74
N TYR A 79 0.23 6.89 11.21
CA TYR A 79 0.70 7.37 12.50
C TYR A 79 0.77 8.91 12.52
N GLU A 80 1.36 9.54 11.50
CA GLU A 80 1.45 11.00 11.39
C GLU A 80 0.08 11.69 11.48
N VAL A 81 -0.93 11.20 10.75
CA VAL A 81 -2.28 11.76 10.81
C VAL A 81 -3.04 11.41 12.10
N ASN A 82 -2.55 10.45 12.87
CA ASN A 82 -3.14 10.03 14.16
C ASN A 82 -2.50 10.73 15.35
N VAL A 83 -1.30 11.30 15.21
CA VAL A 83 -0.72 12.16 16.25
C VAL A 83 -1.60 13.41 16.35
N PRO A 84 -2.28 13.66 17.48
CA PRO A 84 -2.94 14.94 17.67
C PRO A 84 -1.87 16.03 17.59
N ASN A 85 -2.10 17.10 16.83
CA ASN A 85 -1.21 18.27 16.73
C ASN A 85 -0.88 18.80 18.14
N GLN A 86 0.14 18.25 18.80
CA GLN A 86 0.69 18.75 20.05
C GLN A 86 1.69 19.84 19.69
N GLY A 87 1.20 20.97 19.19
CA GLY A 87 2.09 21.96 18.61
C GLY A 87 1.45 23.26 18.15
N GLU A 88 0.34 23.69 18.76
CA GLU A 88 -0.08 25.09 18.72
C GLU A 88 -0.50 25.55 20.11
N THR A 89 0.42 25.46 21.09
CA THR A 89 0.43 26.48 22.14
C THR A 89 0.89 27.76 21.47
N GLN A 90 -0.09 28.52 20.96
CA GLN A 90 0.10 29.93 20.65
C GLN A 90 0.63 30.60 21.93
N ASN A 91 1.93 30.87 21.94
CA ASN A 91 2.47 32.00 22.69
C ASN A 91 1.79 33.25 22.13
N SER A 92 0.66 33.63 22.70
CA SER A 92 0.05 34.93 22.49
C SER A 92 0.23 35.79 23.76
N VAL A 93 1.28 36.62 23.69
CA VAL A 93 1.34 38.01 24.19
C VAL A 93 1.38 38.15 25.73
N SER A 94 2.53 38.40 26.38
CA SER A 94 3.25 39.69 26.49
C SER A 94 2.40 40.89 26.94
N SER A 95 2.24 41.10 28.25
CA SER A 95 2.43 42.36 29.02
C SER A 95 1.71 42.29 30.36
#